data_AF-T1BYA3-F1
#
_entry.id   AF-T1BYA3-F1
#
_cell.length_a   1.000
_cell.length_b   1.000
_cell.length_c   1.000
_cell.angle_alpha   90.00
_cell.angle_beta   90.00
_cell.angle_gamma   90.00
#
_symmetry.space_group_name_H-M   'P 1'
#
loop_
_entity.id
_entity.type
_entity.pdbx_description
1 polymer ?
#
loop_
_entity_poly.entity_id
_entity_poly.type
_entity_poly.pdbx_seq_one_letter_code
_entity_poly.pdbx_strand_id
1 'polypeptide(L)'
;HQTELALRQAQYEVTRTQRQYDAVDPSNRLVASELERRWNEALKAQSHLEEELRALQREQPSPVTAAIKAELLTLADDLPRLWDHPKSLPEHKKRILRTVLKEIVAQSAGDTIKLILHWQGGDHTELQFPKTRTGQHRYVSPAETVELIRSLATMQPDSMIASILNRMKVQTAHGQSWTAMRVCSIRHHHGIERYREEHRQARGEMRVSEVAALLNVTPPTVLRMIRQGRLPATQVCANAPWILLKKDVESLQGVAGRGKAPQTVNEDQLTLKIQ
;
A
#
# COMPACT_ATOMS: atom_id res chain seq x y z
N HIS A 1 19.46 14.12 -39.77
CA HIS A 1 18.85 13.81 -41.09
C HIS A 1 17.87 14.84 -41.62
N GLN A 2 16.71 15.11 -41.00
CA GLN A 2 15.77 16.11 -41.55
C GLN A 2 16.35 17.54 -41.54
N THR A 3 17.04 17.94 -40.46
CA THR A 3 17.70 19.25 -40.32
C THR A 3 18.87 19.44 -41.28
N GLU A 4 19.64 18.38 -41.56
CA GLU A 4 20.76 18.42 -42.52
C GLU A 4 20.28 18.60 -43.97
N LEU A 5 19.14 17.98 -44.32
CA LEU A 5 18.53 18.16 -45.64
C LEU A 5 17.96 19.58 -45.80
N ALA A 6 17.33 20.12 -44.76
CA ALA A 6 16.84 21.50 -44.73
C ALA A 6 17.99 22.51 -44.89
N LEU A 7 19.13 22.28 -44.23
CA LEU A 7 20.31 23.14 -44.37
C LEU A 7 20.86 23.15 -45.80
N ARG A 8 20.91 21.98 -46.47
CA ARG A 8 21.33 21.88 -47.88
C ARG A 8 20.38 22.63 -48.82
N GLN A 9 19.07 22.59 -48.54
CA GLN A 9 18.08 23.35 -49.31
C GLN A 9 18.27 24.86 -49.11
N ALA A 10 18.46 25.31 -47.86
CA ALA A 10 18.72 26.72 -47.56
C ALA A 10 20.00 27.22 -48.25
N GLN A 11 21.10 26.45 -48.22
CA GLN A 11 22.35 26.78 -48.92
C GLN A 11 22.15 26.94 -50.43
N TYR A 12 21.35 26.05 -51.03
CA TYR A 12 20.99 26.15 -52.44
C TYR A 12 20.15 27.41 -52.73
N GLU A 13 19.19 27.74 -51.87
CA GLU A 13 18.36 28.95 -52.01
C GLU A 13 19.19 30.22 -51.89
N VAL A 14 20.11 30.32 -50.92
CA VAL A 14 21.05 31.46 -50.80
C VAL A 14 21.83 31.63 -52.11
N THR A 15 22.40 30.53 -52.62
CA THR A 15 23.20 30.54 -53.86
C THR A 15 22.35 30.97 -55.06
N ARG A 16 21.09 30.54 -55.12
CA ARG A 16 20.16 30.89 -56.19
C ARG A 16 19.75 32.37 -56.12
N THR A 17 19.38 32.88 -54.95
CA THR A 17 18.99 34.29 -54.77
C THR A 17 20.17 35.23 -54.98
N GLN A 18 21.38 34.83 -54.60
CA GLN A 18 22.61 35.58 -54.86
C GLN A 18 22.83 35.73 -56.38
N ARG A 19 22.77 34.63 -57.13
CA ARG A 19 22.91 34.67 -58.61
C ARG A 19 21.84 35.53 -59.28
N GLN A 20 20.62 35.57 -58.73
CA GLN A 20 19.55 36.42 -59.24
C GLN A 20 19.83 37.90 -58.98
N TYR A 21 20.32 38.24 -57.78
CA TYR A 21 20.73 39.60 -57.44
C TYR A 21 21.90 40.06 -58.32
N ASP A 22 22.93 39.24 -58.48
CA ASP A 22 24.12 39.55 -59.29
C ASP A 22 23.82 39.75 -60.78
N ALA A 23 22.75 39.14 -61.29
CA ALA A 23 22.34 39.22 -62.69
C ALA A 23 21.43 40.42 -63.03
N VAL A 24 20.95 41.18 -62.03
CA VAL A 24 20.06 42.32 -62.25
C VAL A 24 20.83 43.58 -62.62
N ASP A 25 20.33 44.31 -63.62
CA ASP A 25 20.85 45.61 -64.01
C ASP A 25 20.64 46.64 -62.88
N PRO A 26 21.69 47.35 -62.43
CA PRO A 26 21.62 48.37 -61.37
C PRO A 26 20.63 49.51 -61.62
N SER A 27 20.26 49.76 -62.88
CA SER A 27 19.24 50.77 -63.24
C SER A 27 17.83 50.38 -62.73
N ASN A 28 17.55 49.09 -62.53
CA ASN A 28 16.29 48.56 -62.01
C ASN A 28 16.28 48.51 -60.47
N ARG A 29 16.41 49.68 -59.83
CA ARG A 29 16.59 49.83 -58.37
C ARG A 29 15.56 49.09 -57.51
N LEU A 30 14.29 49.09 -57.90
CA LEU A 30 13.23 48.41 -57.16
C LEU A 30 13.42 46.89 -57.17
N VAL A 31 13.77 46.32 -58.33
CA VAL A 31 14.01 44.88 -58.49
C VAL A 31 15.27 44.46 -57.72
N ALA A 32 16.33 45.26 -57.80
CA ALA A 32 17.56 45.04 -57.03
C ALA A 32 17.28 45.03 -55.52
N SER A 33 16.51 46.00 -55.00
CA SER A 33 16.14 46.06 -53.58
C SER A 33 15.28 44.88 -53.12
N GLU A 34 14.43 44.35 -53.99
CA GLU A 34 13.57 43.22 -53.67
C GLU A 34 14.35 41.89 -53.66
N LEU A 35 15.27 41.72 -54.61
CA LEU A 35 16.19 40.57 -54.65
C LEU A 35 17.19 40.60 -53.49
N GLU A 36 17.69 41.78 -53.12
CA GLU A 36 18.52 41.96 -51.93
C GLU A 36 17.75 41.56 -50.66
N ARG A 37 16.49 41.98 -50.52
CA ARG A 37 15.64 41.55 -49.40
C ARG A 37 15.47 40.02 -49.37
N ARG A 38 15.18 39.40 -50.51
CA ARG A 38 15.02 37.94 -50.61
C ARG A 38 16.32 37.19 -50.30
N TRP A 39 17.47 37.71 -50.74
CA TRP A 39 18.77 37.13 -50.42
C TRP A 39 19.10 37.26 -48.93
N ASN A 40 18.84 38.42 -48.33
CA ASN A 40 18.98 38.64 -46.89
C ASN A 40 18.07 37.73 -46.06
N GLU A 41 16.84 37.46 -46.52
CA GLU A 41 15.94 36.49 -45.89
C GLU A 41 16.47 35.05 -45.99
N ALA A 42 16.99 34.65 -47.15
CA ALA A 42 17.60 33.33 -47.33
C ALA A 42 18.85 33.14 -46.46
N LEU A 43 19.70 34.17 -46.33
CA LEU A 43 20.88 34.15 -45.44
C LEU A 43 20.47 34.00 -43.96
N LYS A 44 19.42 34.68 -43.51
CA LYS A 44 18.87 34.53 -42.16
C LYS A 44 18.32 33.12 -41.91
N ALA A 45 17.64 32.54 -42.90
CA ALA A 45 17.13 31.17 -42.81
C ALA A 45 18.27 30.15 -42.70
N GLN A 46 19.34 30.30 -43.49
CA GLN A 46 20.53 29.47 -43.39
C GLN A 46 21.19 29.58 -42.00
N SER A 47 21.42 30.81 -41.51
CA SER A 47 22.07 31.00 -40.20
C SER A 47 21.26 30.39 -39.06
N HIS A 48 19.93 30.50 -39.10
CA HIS A 48 19.04 29.88 -38.12
C HIS A 48 19.17 28.35 -38.12
N LEU A 49 19.13 27.71 -39.29
CA LEU A 49 19.28 26.26 -39.41
C LEU A 49 20.68 25.78 -38.97
N GLU A 50 21.73 26.55 -39.23
CA GLU A 50 23.08 26.25 -38.74
C GLU A 50 23.21 26.36 -37.22
N GLU A 51 22.50 27.31 -36.61
CA GLU A 51 22.44 27.47 -35.16
C GLU A 51 21.67 26.32 -34.50
N GLU A 52 20.52 25.92 -35.07
CA GLU A 52 19.77 24.74 -34.62
C GLU A 52 20.62 23.47 -34.72
N LEU A 53 21.33 23.28 -35.84
CA LEU A 53 22.21 22.12 -36.03
C LEU A 53 23.36 22.12 -35.02
N ARG A 54 23.97 23.29 -34.76
CA ARG A 54 25.02 23.43 -33.73
C ARG A 54 24.49 23.19 -32.33
N ALA A 55 23.27 23.61 -32.01
CA ALA A 55 22.62 23.32 -30.73
C ALA A 55 22.40 21.81 -30.55
N LEU A 56 21.85 21.14 -31.57
CA LEU A 56 21.66 19.69 -31.57
C LEU A 56 22.99 18.92 -31.44
N GLN A 57 24.06 19.42 -32.07
CA GLN A 57 25.39 18.82 -31.93
C GLN A 57 26.00 19.03 -30.54
N ARG A 58 25.77 20.18 -29.89
CA ARG A 58 26.20 20.40 -28.49
C ARG A 58 25.44 19.53 -27.50
N GLU A 59 24.20 19.18 -27.82
CA GLU A 59 23.38 18.26 -27.03
C GLU A 59 23.74 16.79 -27.26
N GLN A 60 24.55 16.46 -28.29
CA GLN A 60 25.07 15.11 -28.45
C GLN A 60 26.15 14.85 -27.39
N PRO A 61 25.97 13.84 -26.51
CA PRO A 61 26.99 13.49 -25.54
C PRO A 61 28.25 12.98 -26.25
N SER A 62 29.41 13.33 -25.70
CA SER A 62 30.71 12.86 -26.17
C SER A 62 30.73 11.34 -26.39
N PRO A 63 31.45 10.83 -27.40
CA PRO A 63 31.53 9.41 -27.66
C PRO A 63 32.06 8.67 -26.42
N VAL A 64 31.32 7.66 -25.97
CA VAL A 64 31.69 6.84 -24.82
C VAL A 64 32.98 6.09 -25.14
N THR A 65 34.08 6.46 -24.48
CA THR A 65 35.36 5.77 -24.65
C THR A 65 35.34 4.41 -23.95
N ALA A 66 36.24 3.51 -24.34
CA ALA A 66 36.36 2.19 -23.72
C ALA A 66 36.66 2.28 -22.20
N ALA A 67 37.40 3.30 -21.77
CA ALA A 67 37.68 3.56 -20.36
C ALA A 67 36.42 3.94 -19.57
N ILE A 68 35.60 4.86 -20.09
CA ILE A 68 34.33 5.26 -19.47
C ILE A 68 33.38 4.06 -19.40
N LYS A 69 33.34 3.24 -20.46
CA LYS A 69 32.52 2.02 -20.46
C LYS A 69 32.94 1.05 -19.35
N ALA A 70 34.24 0.85 -19.15
CA ALA A 70 34.74 -0.02 -18.10
C ALA A 70 34.37 0.52 -16.70
N GLU A 71 34.53 1.81 -16.46
CA GLU A 71 34.15 2.47 -15.21
C GLU A 71 32.64 2.32 -14.92
N LEU A 72 31.79 2.54 -15.92
CA LEU A 72 30.34 2.36 -15.78
C LEU A 72 29.94 0.92 -15.44
N LEU A 73 30.64 -0.08 -16.00
CA LEU A 73 30.40 -1.48 -15.67
C LEU A 73 30.78 -1.78 -14.21
N THR A 74 31.91 -1.27 -13.74
CA THR A 74 32.29 -1.43 -12.33
C THR A 74 31.28 -0.78 -11.38
N LEU A 75 30.74 0.40 -11.74
CA LEU A 75 29.67 1.05 -10.98
C LEU A 75 28.36 0.24 -10.99
N ALA A 76 28.05 -0.43 -12.10
CA ALA A 76 26.87 -1.28 -12.21
C ALA A 76 26.97 -2.51 -11.29
N ASP A 77 28.16 -3.10 -11.12
CA ASP A 77 28.39 -4.23 -10.21
C ASP A 77 28.18 -3.85 -8.73
N ASP A 78 28.49 -2.61 -8.35
CA ASP A 78 28.26 -2.09 -6.99
C ASP A 78 26.80 -1.67 -6.72
N LEU A 79 25.98 -1.53 -7.77
CA LEU A 79 24.63 -1.00 -7.67
C LEU A 79 23.69 -1.82 -6.76
N PRO A 80 23.64 -3.17 -6.83
CA PRO A 80 22.80 -3.97 -5.95
C PRO A 80 23.13 -3.74 -4.46
N ARG A 81 24.42 -3.66 -4.14
CA ARG A 81 24.90 -3.41 -2.78
C ARG A 81 24.47 -2.04 -2.27
N LEU A 82 24.54 -1.01 -3.11
CA LEU A 82 24.06 0.34 -2.78
C LEU A 82 22.53 0.40 -2.62
N TRP A 83 21.81 -0.36 -3.46
CA TRP A 83 20.35 -0.38 -3.44
C TRP A 83 19.81 -1.02 -2.16
N ASP A 84 20.39 -2.14 -1.71
CA ASP A 84 19.91 -2.88 -0.55
C ASP A 84 20.49 -2.40 0.79
N HIS A 85 21.41 -1.43 0.76
CA HIS A 85 22.03 -0.91 1.97
C HIS A 85 20.98 -0.26 2.91
N PRO A 86 21.00 -0.53 4.24
CA PRO A 86 19.99 -0.07 5.19
C PRO A 86 19.92 1.45 5.37
N LYS A 87 21.00 2.18 5.04
CA LYS A 87 21.03 3.66 5.01
C LYS A 87 20.68 4.24 3.64
N SER A 88 20.29 3.43 2.67
CA SER A 88 19.93 3.87 1.32
C SER A 88 18.58 4.57 1.35
N LEU A 89 18.61 5.90 1.40
CA LEU A 89 17.41 6.72 1.40
C LEU A 89 16.64 6.58 0.07
N PRO A 90 15.29 6.65 0.09
CA PRO A 90 14.49 6.62 -1.12
C PRO A 90 14.87 7.69 -2.15
N GLU A 91 15.44 8.81 -1.71
CA GLU A 91 15.92 9.89 -2.58
C GLU A 91 17.08 9.45 -3.48
N HIS A 92 18.05 8.69 -2.95
CA HIS A 92 19.17 8.18 -3.73
C HIS A 92 18.71 7.19 -4.80
N LYS A 93 17.80 6.29 -4.44
CA LYS A 93 17.18 5.34 -5.36
C LYS A 93 16.44 6.04 -6.51
N LYS A 94 15.68 7.09 -6.19
CA LYS A 94 15.00 7.92 -7.20
C LYS A 94 15.98 8.66 -8.10
N ARG A 95 17.10 9.16 -7.57
CA ARG A 95 18.14 9.81 -8.39
C ARG A 95 18.74 8.84 -9.40
N ILE A 96 19.11 7.64 -8.96
CA ILE A 96 19.64 6.59 -9.84
C ILE A 96 18.62 6.23 -10.92
N LEU A 97 17.35 5.99 -10.57
CA LEU A 97 16.33 5.67 -11.56
C LEU A 97 16.16 6.79 -12.61
N ARG A 98 16.22 8.06 -12.20
CA ARG A 98 16.11 9.20 -13.12
C ARG A 98 17.27 9.33 -14.09
N THR A 99 18.45 8.80 -13.78
CA THR A 99 19.59 8.86 -14.72
C THR A 99 19.48 7.80 -15.82
N VAL A 100 18.87 6.65 -15.52
CA VAL A 100 18.77 5.53 -16.47
C VAL A 100 17.43 5.44 -17.19
N LEU A 101 16.36 6.02 -16.62
CA LEU A 101 15.04 6.08 -17.24
C LEU A 101 14.90 7.33 -18.11
N LYS A 102 14.39 7.13 -19.32
CA LYS A 102 14.02 8.19 -20.25
C LYS A 102 12.58 8.63 -20.01
N GLU A 103 11.66 7.69 -19.99
CA GLU A 103 10.24 7.94 -19.72
C GLU A 103 9.54 6.70 -19.18
N ILE A 104 8.36 6.91 -18.61
CA ILE A 104 7.49 5.86 -18.10
C ILE A 104 6.11 6.06 -18.71
N VAL A 105 5.67 5.12 -19.55
CA VAL A 105 4.36 5.15 -20.18
C VAL A 105 3.42 4.24 -19.41
N ALA A 106 2.34 4.79 -18.87
CA ALA A 106 1.32 4.03 -18.17
C ALA A 106 0.04 3.94 -19.02
N GLN A 107 -0.44 2.73 -19.25
CA GLN A 107 -1.68 2.42 -19.95
C GLN A 107 -2.62 1.68 -19.02
N SER A 108 -3.84 2.21 -18.84
CA SER A 108 -4.89 1.55 -18.06
C SER A 108 -5.83 0.82 -19.01
N ALA A 109 -5.94 -0.50 -18.87
CA ALA A 109 -6.91 -1.33 -19.60
C ALA A 109 -7.78 -2.09 -18.59
N GLY A 110 -9.01 -1.61 -18.37
CA GLY A 110 -9.93 -2.20 -17.39
C GLY A 110 -9.34 -2.24 -15.97
N ASP A 111 -9.25 -3.45 -15.42
CA ASP A 111 -8.73 -3.77 -14.08
C ASP A 111 -7.20 -3.98 -14.05
N THR A 112 -6.46 -3.68 -15.12
CA THR A 112 -4.98 -3.82 -15.17
C THR A 112 -4.30 -2.53 -15.61
N ILE A 113 -3.17 -2.22 -14.99
CA ILE A 113 -2.25 -1.14 -15.38
C ILE A 113 -1.02 -1.78 -16.00
N LYS A 114 -0.74 -1.43 -17.25
CA LYS A 114 0.47 -1.77 -17.98
C LYS A 114 1.40 -0.56 -17.94
N LEU A 115 2.62 -0.76 -17.47
CA LEU A 115 3.69 0.23 -17.42
C LEU A 115 4.82 -0.21 -18.33
N ILE A 116 5.25 0.69 -19.19
CA ILE A 116 6.38 0.51 -20.07
C ILE A 116 7.45 1.49 -19.63
N LEU A 117 8.58 0.98 -19.17
CA LEU A 117 9.76 1.74 -18.80
C LEU A 117 10.65 1.87 -20.03
N HIS A 118 10.90 3.08 -20.51
CA HIS A 118 11.87 3.32 -21.56
C HIS A 118 13.21 3.72 -20.94
N TRP A 119 14.26 2.96 -21.24
CA TRP A 119 15.60 3.23 -20.74
C TRP A 119 16.35 4.16 -21.69
N GLN A 120 17.32 4.90 -21.16
CA GLN A 120 18.18 5.79 -21.97
C GLN A 120 18.96 5.03 -23.05
N GLY A 121 19.20 3.72 -22.85
CA GLY A 121 19.85 2.83 -23.83
C GLY A 121 18.96 2.35 -24.99
N GLY A 122 17.70 2.77 -25.06
CA GLY A 122 16.75 2.36 -26.10
C GLY A 122 16.03 1.03 -25.84
N ASP A 123 16.38 0.34 -24.75
CA ASP A 123 15.66 -0.85 -24.28
C ASP A 123 14.34 -0.45 -23.59
N HIS A 124 13.42 -1.40 -23.46
CA HIS A 124 12.15 -1.21 -22.76
C HIS A 124 11.80 -2.40 -21.86
N THR A 125 11.25 -2.10 -20.69
CA THR A 125 10.77 -3.13 -19.75
C THR A 125 9.29 -2.94 -19.50
N GLU A 126 8.52 -4.01 -19.67
CA GLU A 126 7.08 -4.02 -19.42
C GLU A 126 6.77 -4.58 -18.03
N LEU A 127 5.90 -3.88 -17.30
CA LEU A 127 5.36 -4.29 -16.01
C LEU A 127 3.84 -4.26 -16.07
N GLN A 128 3.18 -5.29 -15.56
CA GLN A 128 1.73 -5.33 -15.45
C GLN A 128 1.31 -5.59 -14.01
N PHE A 129 0.33 -4.84 -13.52
CA PHE A 129 -0.27 -5.09 -12.22
C PHE A 129 -1.75 -4.75 -12.19
N PRO A 130 -2.55 -5.45 -11.35
CA PRO A 130 -3.96 -5.16 -11.21
C PRO A 130 -4.17 -3.75 -10.65
N LYS A 131 -5.15 -3.05 -11.20
CA LYS A 131 -5.64 -1.77 -10.72
C LYS A 131 -6.31 -1.99 -9.37
N THR A 132 -5.93 -1.21 -8.37
CA THR A 132 -6.66 -1.19 -7.10
C THR A 132 -8.05 -0.63 -7.36
N ARG A 133 -9.10 -1.45 -7.14
CA ARG A 133 -10.50 -1.05 -7.29
C ARG A 133 -10.79 0.15 -6.40
N THR A 134 -11.57 1.10 -6.91
CA THR A 134 -12.01 2.28 -6.14
C THR A 134 -12.64 1.82 -4.83
N GLY A 135 -12.10 2.26 -3.69
CA GLY A 135 -12.56 1.87 -2.35
C GLY A 135 -11.83 0.69 -1.69
N GLN A 136 -10.88 0.03 -2.38
CA GLN A 136 -10.05 -1.03 -1.80
C GLN A 136 -8.57 -0.61 -1.77
N HIS A 137 -8.05 -0.37 -0.57
CA HIS A 137 -6.64 0.00 -0.36
C HIS A 137 -5.76 -1.26 -0.33
N ARG A 138 -4.46 -1.15 -0.64
CA ARG A 138 -3.49 -2.28 -0.56
C ARG A 138 -3.49 -3.01 0.79
N TYR A 139 -3.98 -2.34 1.83
CA TYR A 139 -4.02 -2.82 3.20
C TYR A 139 -5.47 -3.06 3.65
N VAL A 140 -6.08 -4.14 3.17
CA VAL A 140 -7.39 -4.61 3.67
C VAL A 140 -7.16 -5.68 4.72
N SER A 141 -7.77 -5.54 5.89
CA SER A 141 -7.78 -6.62 6.89
C SER A 141 -8.49 -7.84 6.32
N PRO A 142 -7.98 -9.07 6.51
CA PRO A 142 -8.63 -10.28 6.01
C PRO A 142 -10.10 -10.35 6.42
N ALA A 143 -10.96 -10.89 5.54
CA ALA A 143 -12.40 -11.01 5.79
C ALA A 143 -12.70 -11.76 7.11
N GLU A 144 -11.94 -12.83 7.37
CA GLU A 144 -12.02 -13.61 8.62
C GLU A 144 -11.79 -12.74 9.86
N THR A 145 -10.83 -11.81 9.82
CA THR A 145 -10.55 -10.89 10.94
C THR A 145 -11.71 -9.92 11.15
N VAL A 146 -12.35 -9.46 10.08
CA VAL A 146 -13.52 -8.57 10.17
C VAL A 146 -14.73 -9.31 10.75
N GLU A 147 -14.97 -10.55 10.33
CA GLU A 147 -16.03 -11.40 10.88
C GLU A 147 -15.79 -11.72 12.36
N LEU A 148 -14.54 -12.00 12.73
CA LEU A 148 -14.16 -12.19 14.12
C LEU A 148 -14.42 -10.92 14.95
N ILE A 149 -14.04 -9.74 14.45
CA ILE A 149 -14.35 -8.46 15.11
C ILE A 149 -15.86 -8.25 15.23
N ARG A 150 -16.64 -8.60 14.20
CA ARG A 150 -18.10 -8.51 14.22
C ARG A 150 -18.69 -9.37 15.33
N SER A 151 -18.24 -10.62 15.44
CA SER A 151 -18.65 -11.54 16.50
C SER A 151 -18.22 -11.05 17.88
N LEU A 152 -17.00 -10.53 18.03
CA LEU A 152 -16.52 -10.01 19.31
C LEU A 152 -17.20 -8.70 19.74
N ALA A 153 -17.61 -7.86 18.79
CA ALA A 153 -18.29 -6.58 19.06
C ALA A 153 -19.68 -6.73 19.68
N THR A 154 -20.37 -7.86 19.46
CA THR A 154 -21.65 -8.13 20.13
C THR A 154 -21.49 -8.44 21.62
N MET A 155 -20.27 -8.78 22.05
CA MET A 155 -19.98 -9.26 23.39
C MET A 155 -18.99 -8.41 24.17
N GLN A 156 -18.10 -7.63 23.56
CA GLN A 156 -17.01 -6.99 24.30
C GLN A 156 -16.71 -5.59 23.77
N PRO A 157 -16.23 -4.67 24.63
CA PRO A 157 -15.77 -3.36 24.19
C PRO A 157 -14.48 -3.47 23.37
N ASP A 158 -14.25 -2.49 22.49
CA ASP A 158 -13.14 -2.48 21.52
C ASP A 158 -11.74 -2.67 22.14
N SER A 159 -11.53 -2.22 23.38
CA SER A 159 -10.27 -2.42 24.11
C SER A 159 -9.99 -3.90 24.43
N MET A 160 -11.04 -4.64 24.78
CA MET A 160 -10.94 -6.07 25.06
C MET A 160 -10.78 -6.86 23.75
N ILE A 161 -11.50 -6.46 22.69
CA ILE A 161 -11.35 -7.04 21.35
C ILE A 161 -9.90 -6.93 20.88
N ALA A 162 -9.30 -5.74 20.99
CA ALA A 162 -7.90 -5.53 20.63
C ALA A 162 -6.95 -6.44 21.43
N SER A 163 -7.20 -6.61 22.73
CA SER A 163 -6.40 -7.49 23.59
C SER A 163 -6.51 -8.96 23.17
N ILE A 164 -7.71 -9.43 22.81
CA ILE A 164 -7.95 -10.79 22.33
C ILE A 164 -7.22 -11.03 21.00
N LEU A 165 -7.36 -10.12 20.04
CA LEU A 165 -6.70 -10.21 18.73
C LEU A 165 -5.17 -10.28 18.87
N ASN A 166 -4.59 -9.43 19.72
CA ASN A 166 -3.15 -9.43 19.98
C ASN A 166 -2.68 -10.73 20.64
N ARG A 167 -3.45 -11.30 21.57
CA ARG A 167 -3.12 -12.58 22.22
C ARG A 167 -3.19 -13.76 21.24
N MET A 168 -4.06 -13.68 20.25
CA MET A 168 -4.13 -14.64 19.14
C MET A 168 -3.05 -14.41 18.07
N LYS A 169 -2.15 -13.43 18.25
CA LYS A 169 -1.09 -13.06 17.30
C LYS A 169 -1.62 -12.64 15.91
N VAL A 170 -2.87 -12.17 15.83
CA VAL A 170 -3.43 -11.60 14.61
C VAL A 170 -2.91 -10.18 14.46
N GLN A 171 -2.34 -9.87 13.30
CA GLN A 171 -1.86 -8.52 12.98
C GLN A 171 -2.85 -7.80 12.06
N THR A 172 -2.79 -6.46 12.04
CA THR A 172 -3.51 -5.68 11.04
C THR A 172 -2.92 -5.88 9.65
N ALA A 173 -3.60 -5.43 8.61
CA ALA A 173 -3.07 -5.46 7.23
C ALA A 173 -1.70 -4.75 7.09
N HIS A 174 -1.39 -3.81 7.98
CA HIS A 174 -0.12 -3.09 8.04
C HIS A 174 0.95 -3.78 8.92
N GLY A 175 0.70 -5.01 9.39
CA GLY A 175 1.62 -5.73 10.29
C GLY A 175 1.70 -5.13 11.70
N GLN A 176 0.71 -4.33 12.10
CA GLN A 176 0.69 -3.65 13.40
C GLN A 176 -0.15 -4.41 14.42
N SER A 177 0.09 -4.14 15.71
CA SER A 177 -0.78 -4.62 16.80
C SER A 177 -2.15 -3.96 16.78
N TRP A 178 -3.14 -4.60 17.39
CA TRP A 178 -4.48 -4.05 17.55
C TRP A 178 -4.54 -3.06 18.71
N THR A 179 -5.20 -1.94 18.48
CA THR A 179 -5.58 -0.96 19.51
C THR A 179 -7.09 -0.75 19.46
N ALA A 180 -7.68 -0.23 20.53
CA ALA A 180 -9.12 0.07 20.57
C ALA A 180 -9.54 1.01 19.42
N MET A 181 -8.71 1.99 19.08
CA MET A 181 -8.96 2.91 17.96
C MET A 181 -8.96 2.20 16.59
N ARG A 182 -8.03 1.26 16.37
CA ARG A 182 -7.97 0.47 15.12
C ARG A 182 -9.19 -0.44 14.97
N VAL A 183 -9.65 -1.06 16.06
CA VAL A 183 -10.89 -1.85 16.09
C VAL A 183 -12.10 -0.95 15.81
N CYS A 184 -12.19 0.21 16.45
CA CYS A 184 -13.27 1.18 16.25
C CYS A 184 -13.36 1.64 14.77
N SER A 185 -12.21 1.96 14.16
CA SER A 185 -12.14 2.37 12.75
C SER A 185 -12.67 1.27 11.81
N ILE A 186 -12.24 0.01 12.01
CA ILE A 186 -12.75 -1.13 11.24
C ILE A 186 -14.23 -1.34 11.46
N ARG A 187 -14.70 -1.25 12.70
CA ARG A 187 -16.13 -1.35 12.99
C ARG A 187 -16.94 -0.29 12.26
N HIS A 188 -16.49 0.95 12.28
CA HIS A 188 -17.15 2.05 11.57
C HIS A 188 -17.19 1.80 10.06
N HIS A 189 -16.06 1.40 9.47
CA HIS A 189 -15.96 1.14 8.04
C HIS A 189 -16.85 -0.04 7.58
N HIS A 190 -17.04 -1.05 8.43
CA HIS A 190 -17.85 -2.24 8.12
C HIS A 190 -19.28 -2.22 8.71
N GLY A 191 -19.73 -1.07 9.23
CA GLY A 191 -21.06 -0.91 9.80
C GLY A 191 -21.35 -1.83 11.00
N ILE A 192 -20.34 -2.10 11.83
CA ILE A 192 -20.45 -2.97 13.01
C ILE A 192 -20.82 -2.13 14.22
N GLU A 193 -21.99 -2.40 14.82
CA GLU A 193 -22.51 -1.68 15.98
C GLU A 193 -21.59 -1.82 17.22
N ARG A 194 -21.65 -0.84 18.12
CA ARG A 194 -20.85 -0.83 19.34
C ARG A 194 -21.42 -1.80 20.36
N TYR A 195 -20.54 -2.42 21.13
CA TYR A 195 -20.93 -3.18 22.30
C TYR A 195 -21.79 -2.34 23.27
N ARG A 196 -22.99 -2.85 23.56
CA ARG A 196 -23.89 -2.35 24.60
C ARG A 196 -24.30 -3.51 25.49
N GLU A 197 -24.18 -3.32 26.81
CA GLU A 197 -24.50 -4.36 27.80
C GLU A 197 -25.97 -4.79 27.71
N GLU A 198 -26.87 -3.84 27.44
CA GLU A 198 -28.32 -4.08 27.31
C GLU A 198 -28.65 -5.10 26.21
N HIS A 199 -27.98 -5.02 25.05
CA HIS A 199 -28.19 -5.97 23.96
C HIS A 199 -27.74 -7.39 24.32
N ARG A 200 -26.69 -7.53 25.13
CA ARG A 200 -26.26 -8.84 25.65
C ARG A 200 -27.32 -9.40 26.61
N GLN A 201 -27.76 -8.59 27.56
CA GLN A 201 -28.75 -9.00 28.56
C GLN A 201 -30.08 -9.41 27.90
N ALA A 202 -30.51 -8.69 26.86
CA ALA A 202 -31.70 -9.03 26.09
C ALA A 202 -31.60 -10.39 25.38
N ARG A 203 -30.40 -10.83 24.98
CA ARG A 203 -30.16 -12.19 24.44
C ARG A 203 -30.10 -13.27 25.53
N GLY A 204 -30.13 -12.89 26.81
CA GLY A 204 -29.98 -13.80 27.92
C GLY A 204 -28.57 -14.37 28.08
N GLU A 205 -27.56 -13.70 27.51
CA GLU A 205 -26.16 -14.11 27.63
C GLU A 205 -25.54 -13.59 28.93
N MET A 206 -24.95 -14.48 29.71
CA MET A 206 -24.30 -14.17 30.99
C MET A 206 -22.79 -14.44 30.95
N ARG A 207 -22.03 -13.60 31.65
CA ARG A 207 -20.59 -13.80 31.87
C ARG A 207 -20.36 -14.79 33.00
N VAL A 208 -19.18 -15.42 33.01
CA VAL A 208 -18.74 -16.33 34.08
C VAL A 208 -18.85 -15.70 35.48
N SER A 209 -18.54 -14.41 35.62
CA SER A 209 -18.65 -13.69 36.91
C SER A 209 -20.09 -13.54 37.38
N GLU A 210 -21.03 -13.30 36.46
CA GLU A 210 -22.46 -13.16 36.76
C GLU A 210 -23.07 -14.52 37.12
N VAL A 211 -22.67 -15.57 36.40
CA VAL A 211 -23.06 -16.96 36.72
C VAL A 211 -22.49 -17.40 38.07
N ALA A 212 -21.26 -17.03 38.38
CA ALA A 212 -20.63 -17.30 39.66
C ALA A 212 -21.41 -16.66 40.82
N ALA A 213 -21.80 -15.39 40.66
CA ALA A 213 -22.63 -14.69 41.64
C ALA A 213 -24.02 -15.34 41.78
N LEU A 214 -24.66 -15.70 40.66
CA LEU A 214 -25.98 -16.32 40.66
C LEU A 214 -25.99 -17.73 41.29
N LEU A 215 -24.95 -18.52 41.07
CA LEU A 215 -24.80 -19.86 41.65
C LEU A 215 -24.15 -19.86 43.04
N ASN A 216 -23.76 -18.69 43.56
CA ASN A 216 -22.99 -18.52 44.81
C ASN A 216 -21.72 -19.38 44.85
N VAL A 217 -20.98 -19.44 43.75
CA VAL A 217 -19.71 -20.17 43.61
C VAL A 217 -18.62 -19.25 43.10
N THR A 218 -17.36 -19.68 43.19
CA THR A 218 -16.24 -18.91 42.62
C THR A 218 -16.18 -19.02 41.09
N PRO A 219 -15.71 -18.00 40.35
CA PRO A 219 -15.56 -18.06 38.90
C PRO A 219 -14.72 -19.24 38.38
N PRO A 220 -13.62 -19.67 39.03
CA PRO A 220 -12.91 -20.89 38.67
C PRO A 220 -13.77 -22.16 38.76
N THR A 221 -14.71 -22.23 39.72
CA THR A 221 -15.65 -23.35 39.83
C THR A 221 -16.58 -23.40 38.61
N VAL A 222 -17.08 -22.25 38.15
CA VAL A 222 -17.91 -22.16 36.93
C VAL A 222 -17.10 -22.61 35.71
N LEU A 223 -15.86 -22.13 35.55
CA LEU A 223 -14.97 -22.57 34.46
C LEU A 223 -14.69 -24.08 34.51
N ARG A 224 -14.56 -24.66 35.72
CA ARG A 224 -14.42 -26.11 35.90
C ARG A 224 -15.69 -26.86 35.46
N MET A 225 -16.87 -26.35 35.80
CA MET A 225 -18.15 -26.92 35.38
C MET A 225 -18.33 -26.91 33.86
N ILE A 226 -17.91 -25.83 33.19
CA ILE A 226 -17.90 -25.73 31.72
C ILE A 226 -16.98 -26.80 31.13
N ARG A 227 -15.74 -26.92 31.63
CA ARG A 227 -14.78 -27.94 31.15
C ARG A 227 -15.27 -29.37 31.37
N GLN A 228 -16.06 -29.61 32.42
CA GLN A 228 -16.68 -30.90 32.73
C GLN A 228 -17.98 -31.15 31.94
N GLY A 229 -18.41 -30.23 31.08
CA GLY A 229 -19.64 -30.35 30.29
C GLY A 229 -20.94 -30.22 31.11
N ARG A 230 -20.85 -29.78 32.37
CA ARG A 230 -22.02 -29.62 33.26
C ARG A 230 -22.81 -28.34 32.98
N LEU A 231 -22.16 -27.34 32.37
CA LEU A 231 -22.75 -26.07 31.96
C LEU A 231 -22.46 -25.88 30.47
N PRO A 232 -23.50 -25.80 29.61
CA PRO A 232 -23.28 -25.45 28.21
C PRO A 232 -22.77 -24.01 28.15
N ALA A 233 -21.64 -23.81 27.46
CA ALA A 233 -21.06 -22.50 27.25
C ALA A 233 -20.44 -22.43 25.85
N THR A 234 -20.53 -21.25 25.24
CA THR A 234 -19.97 -20.99 23.91
C THR A 234 -18.79 -20.03 24.03
N GLN A 235 -17.73 -20.30 23.27
CA GLN A 235 -16.56 -19.43 23.16
C GLN A 235 -16.29 -19.17 21.67
N VAL A 236 -16.24 -17.89 21.27
CA VAL A 236 -16.07 -17.49 19.86
C VAL A 236 -14.66 -17.77 19.33
N CYS A 237 -13.63 -17.55 20.16
CA CYS A 237 -12.26 -17.88 19.81
C CYS A 237 -11.42 -18.14 21.07
N ALA A 238 -10.25 -18.75 20.89
CA ALA A 238 -9.32 -18.97 22.00
C ALA A 238 -9.01 -17.65 22.71
N ASN A 239 -9.17 -17.63 24.04
CA ASN A 239 -9.02 -16.45 24.91
C ASN A 239 -10.16 -15.43 24.89
N ALA A 240 -11.22 -15.63 24.11
CA ALA A 240 -12.47 -14.90 24.32
C ALA A 240 -13.16 -15.36 25.61
N PRO A 241 -13.93 -14.49 26.27
CA PRO A 241 -14.70 -14.90 27.45
C PRO A 241 -15.78 -15.93 27.08
N TRP A 242 -16.01 -16.88 27.98
CA TRP A 242 -17.10 -17.87 27.87
C TRP A 242 -18.46 -17.18 28.04
N ILE A 243 -19.41 -17.56 27.19
CA ILE A 243 -20.80 -17.10 27.23
C ILE A 243 -21.68 -18.26 27.70
N LEU A 244 -22.56 -17.98 28.65
CA LEU A 244 -23.57 -18.92 29.11
C LEU A 244 -24.96 -18.33 28.86
N LEU A 245 -25.95 -19.16 28.54
CA LEU A 245 -27.33 -18.70 28.44
C LEU A 245 -27.99 -18.77 29.81
N LYS A 246 -28.71 -17.71 30.20
CA LYS A 246 -29.41 -17.61 31.48
C LYS A 246 -30.34 -18.80 31.74
N LYS A 247 -31.03 -19.27 30.70
CA LYS A 247 -31.93 -20.44 30.76
C LYS A 247 -31.22 -21.73 31.21
N ASP A 248 -29.99 -21.93 30.73
CA ASP A 248 -29.22 -23.14 31.04
C ASP A 248 -28.69 -23.10 32.48
N VAL A 249 -28.37 -21.90 32.98
CA VAL A 249 -27.93 -21.69 34.35
C VAL A 249 -29.11 -21.87 35.34
N GLU A 250 -30.28 -21.33 35.01
CA GLU A 250 -31.51 -21.48 35.82
C GLU A 250 -31.97 -22.95 35.90
N SER A 251 -31.86 -23.68 34.78
CA SER A 251 -32.19 -25.12 34.74
C SER A 251 -31.34 -25.93 35.73
N LEU A 252 -30.08 -25.53 35.96
CA LEU A 252 -29.21 -26.17 36.93
C LEU A 252 -29.51 -25.77 38.38
N GLN A 253 -29.97 -24.55 38.64
CA GLN A 253 -30.43 -24.18 39.99
C GLN A 253 -31.62 -25.04 40.44
N GLY A 254 -32.55 -25.34 39.52
CA GLY A 254 -33.66 -26.26 39.79
C GLY A 254 -33.22 -27.67 40.19
N VAL A 255 -32.04 -28.11 39.74
CA VAL A 255 -31.45 -29.41 40.07
C VAL A 255 -30.56 -29.34 41.33
N ALA A 256 -29.84 -28.23 41.53
CA ALA A 256 -28.87 -28.05 42.61
C ALA A 256 -29.50 -27.88 44.01
N GLY A 257 -30.79 -27.52 44.10
CA GLY A 257 -31.53 -27.44 45.37
C GLY A 257 -31.67 -28.77 46.13
N ARG A 258 -31.16 -29.90 45.61
CA ARG A 258 -31.25 -31.23 46.24
C ARG A 258 -29.91 -31.83 46.70
N GLY A 259 -28.77 -31.17 46.45
CA GLY A 259 -27.46 -31.72 46.79
C GLY A 259 -26.83 -31.07 48.01
N LYS A 260 -26.85 -31.75 49.16
CA LYS A 260 -25.91 -31.45 50.27
C LYS A 260 -24.49 -31.32 49.71
N ALA A 261 -23.74 -30.34 50.22
CA ALA A 261 -22.32 -30.20 49.92
C ALA A 261 -21.61 -31.56 50.07
N PRO A 262 -20.67 -31.94 49.18
CA PRO A 262 -19.94 -33.18 49.35
C PRO A 262 -19.16 -33.08 50.66
N GLN A 263 -19.61 -33.81 51.68
CA GLN A 263 -18.80 -34.10 52.85
C GLN A 263 -17.59 -34.88 52.37
N THR A 264 -16.40 -34.37 52.67
CA THR A 264 -15.16 -35.09 52.44
C THR A 264 -15.20 -36.39 53.25
N VAL A 265 -14.97 -37.53 52.58
CA VAL A 265 -14.99 -38.88 53.17
C VAL A 265 -13.69 -39.18 53.94
N ASN A 266 -12.89 -38.16 54.27
CA ASN A 266 -11.55 -38.35 54.80
C ASN A 266 -11.53 -38.10 56.31
N GLU A 267 -11.49 -39.17 57.10
CA GLU A 267 -11.47 -39.13 58.56
C GLU A 267 -10.21 -38.46 59.14
N ASP A 268 -9.15 -38.31 58.33
CA ASP A 268 -7.86 -37.73 58.74
C ASP A 268 -7.68 -36.24 58.41
N GLN A 269 -8.74 -35.55 57.97
CA GLN A 269 -8.61 -34.15 57.55
C GLN A 269 -8.59 -33.21 58.77
N LEU A 270 -7.39 -32.81 59.19
CA LEU A 270 -7.17 -31.80 60.23
C LEU A 270 -7.87 -30.47 59.86
N THR A 271 -8.96 -30.17 60.54
CA THR A 271 -9.65 -28.86 60.45
C THR A 271 -8.81 -27.81 61.16
N LEU A 272 -8.24 -26.87 60.41
CA LEU A 272 -7.63 -25.66 60.94
C LEU A 272 -8.70 -24.81 61.64
N LYS A 273 -8.67 -24.80 62.98
CA LYS A 273 -9.39 -23.79 63.78
C LYS A 273 -8.57 -22.51 63.75
N ILE A 274 -9.05 -21.51 63.02
CA ILE A 274 -8.53 -20.14 63.11
C ILE A 274 -9.22 -19.51 64.33
N GLN A 275 -8.44 -19.12 65.33
CA GLN A 275 -8.87 -18.27 66.45
C GLN A 275 -8.90 -16.80 66.02
#